data_AF-A0AAI9Y6Y7-F1
#
_entry.id   AF-A0AAI9Y6Y7-F1
#
_cell.length_a   1.000
_cell.length_b   1.000
_cell.length_c   1.000
_cell.angle_alpha   90.00
_cell.angle_beta   90.00
_cell.angle_gamma   90.00
#
_symmetry.space_group_name_H-M   'P 1'
#
loop_
_entity.id
_entity.type
_entity.pdbx_description
1 polymer ?
#
loop_
_entity_poly.entity_id
_entity_poly.type
_entity_poly.pdbx_seq_one_letter_code
_entity_poly.pdbx_strand_id
1 'polypeptide(L)'
;MTSRDQAPAVIQRRPLNTSPSARLNSYNHHKLAPWLEETGYLTPLYLGQREKEIARFNMSRWLTPHIQECMLNPPAAIHHFTKAEVRGLLEIAARLNYNLAKAEKSQSLSGLAAEMEQKPKRLQDAPSAGYFVRISHCSPKDADGGNLQPVNNMREALVKLVSSKRTVQALLSLFYQFGQNGKFSDNQLYFFPYYADLDRLSERRCYIKKSHIVAISQSRFYQLKHAGITDEMLGRLASQARHLWSRIAPDLNFKSCVLDVYAEVLDPEFEAKLIEINPWGAHSGSGSLPFHWLDDAEILDPQQHDSTTMIRLVEAGEAKALTHDEAFQIGRGGIIEDELRCLREGGLEWAVWAYDEERWS
;
A
#
# COMPACT_ATOMS: atom_id res chain seq x y z
N MET A 1 29.36 19.78 -9.47
CA MET A 1 28.00 19.29 -9.78
C MET A 1 27.45 20.11 -10.93
N THR A 2 27.55 19.58 -12.16
CA THR A 2 27.09 20.24 -13.39
C THR A 2 25.57 20.14 -13.53
N SER A 3 24.93 21.14 -14.15
CA SER A 3 23.49 21.43 -14.21
C SER A 3 22.58 20.40 -14.93
N ARG A 4 22.88 19.10 -14.83
CA ARG A 4 22.15 18.04 -15.56
C ARG A 4 20.83 17.59 -14.94
N ASP A 5 20.47 18.06 -13.74
CA ASP A 5 19.27 17.53 -13.02
C ASP A 5 17.99 18.35 -13.19
N GLN A 6 17.99 19.44 -13.96
CA GLN A 6 16.78 20.23 -14.20
C GLN A 6 15.96 19.68 -15.38
N ALA A 7 15.65 18.38 -15.36
CA ALA A 7 14.62 17.87 -16.26
C ALA A 7 13.29 18.58 -15.93
N PRO A 8 12.55 19.07 -16.94
CA PRO A 8 11.42 19.97 -16.72
C PRO A 8 10.32 19.29 -15.90
N ALA A 9 9.57 20.11 -15.17
CA ALA A 9 8.34 19.70 -14.51
C ALA A 9 7.19 20.53 -15.08
N VAL A 10 6.11 19.87 -15.48
CA VAL A 10 4.87 20.52 -15.88
C VAL A 10 3.92 20.44 -14.71
N ILE A 11 3.43 21.58 -14.24
CA ILE A 11 2.60 21.66 -13.05
C ILE A 11 1.15 21.90 -13.48
N GLN A 12 0.27 20.99 -13.08
CA GLN A 12 -1.17 21.10 -13.26
C GLN A 12 -1.84 21.21 -11.91
N ARG A 13 -2.58 22.30 -11.72
CA ARG A 13 -3.53 22.42 -10.62
C ARG A 13 -4.91 22.37 -11.23
N ARG A 14 -5.70 21.37 -10.82
CA ARG A 14 -7.04 21.15 -11.40
C ARG A 14 -8.04 20.75 -10.33
N PRO A 15 -9.32 21.10 -10.49
CA PRO A 15 -10.37 20.52 -9.68
C PRO A 15 -10.33 19.00 -9.72
N LEU A 16 -10.67 18.35 -8.61
CA LEU A 16 -10.89 16.92 -8.62
C LEU A 16 -12.10 16.66 -9.54
N ASN A 17 -11.92 15.91 -10.63
CA ASN A 17 -13.05 15.45 -11.42
C ASN A 17 -13.77 14.40 -10.58
N THR A 18 -14.87 14.82 -9.96
CA THR A 18 -15.64 13.99 -9.06
C THR A 18 -16.81 13.31 -9.79
N SER A 19 -16.79 13.08 -11.10
CA SER A 19 -17.80 12.17 -11.66
C SER A 19 -17.56 10.73 -11.16
N PRO A 20 -18.59 9.94 -10.77
CA PRO A 20 -18.42 8.53 -10.39
C PRO A 20 -17.64 7.70 -11.42
N SER A 21 -17.79 8.01 -12.72
CA SER A 21 -17.01 7.42 -13.82
C SER A 21 -15.52 7.78 -13.77
N ALA A 22 -15.16 9.05 -13.53
CA ALA A 22 -13.76 9.45 -13.33
C ALA A 22 -13.17 8.98 -11.98
N ARG A 23 -14.04 8.60 -11.02
CA ARG A 23 -13.68 8.08 -9.69
C ARG A 23 -13.47 6.56 -9.64
N LEU A 24 -13.94 5.79 -10.63
CA LEU A 24 -13.74 4.31 -10.77
C LEU A 24 -12.28 3.87 -11.02
N ASN A 25 -11.37 4.80 -10.84
CA ASN A 25 -10.12 4.93 -11.53
C ASN A 25 -8.90 4.38 -10.75
N SER A 26 -9.07 4.05 -9.48
CA SER A 26 -7.97 3.59 -8.63
C SER A 26 -8.05 2.11 -8.26
N TYR A 27 -9.25 1.54 -8.30
CA TYR A 27 -9.50 0.16 -7.89
C TYR A 27 -10.66 -0.33 -8.75
N ASN A 28 -10.42 -1.30 -9.64
CA ASN A 28 -11.40 -2.06 -10.48
C ASN A 28 -10.98 -2.29 -11.93
N HIS A 29 -9.82 -1.83 -12.34
CA HIS A 29 -9.31 -2.10 -13.67
C HIS A 29 -8.53 -3.43 -13.74
N HIS A 30 -9.03 -4.46 -13.05
CA HIS A 30 -8.59 -5.84 -13.25
C HIS A 30 -8.74 -6.25 -14.73
N LYS A 31 -9.71 -5.64 -15.43
CA LYS A 31 -9.87 -5.75 -16.89
C LYS A 31 -8.75 -5.11 -17.73
N LEU A 32 -7.84 -4.37 -17.11
CA LEU A 32 -6.64 -3.81 -17.76
C LEU A 32 -5.39 -4.65 -17.49
N ALA A 33 -5.55 -5.86 -16.95
CA ALA A 33 -4.45 -6.80 -16.90
C ALA A 33 -4.07 -7.18 -18.34
N PRO A 34 -2.79 -7.05 -18.74
CA PRO A 34 -2.37 -7.40 -20.10
C PRO A 34 -2.52 -8.90 -20.40
N TRP A 35 -2.64 -9.74 -19.37
CA TRP A 35 -2.89 -11.19 -19.47
C TRP A 35 -4.38 -11.56 -19.37
N LEU A 36 -5.30 -10.59 -19.37
CA LEU A 36 -6.73 -10.88 -19.15
C LEU A 36 -7.32 -11.84 -20.18
N GLU A 37 -6.92 -11.72 -21.45
CA GLU A 37 -7.39 -12.60 -22.53
C GLU A 37 -7.02 -14.07 -22.28
N GLU A 38 -5.82 -14.31 -21.75
CA GLU A 38 -5.30 -15.64 -21.44
C GLU A 38 -5.89 -16.20 -20.15
N THR A 39 -6.04 -15.36 -19.12
CA THR A 39 -6.45 -15.81 -17.81
C THR A 39 -7.96 -15.83 -17.61
N GLY A 40 -8.71 -15.05 -18.37
CA GLY A 40 -10.09 -14.67 -18.03
C GLY A 40 -10.15 -13.70 -16.84
N TYR A 41 -11.33 -13.14 -16.59
CA TYR A 41 -11.55 -12.17 -15.50
C TYR A 41 -11.85 -12.87 -14.17
N LEU A 42 -11.07 -12.55 -13.13
CA LEU A 42 -11.23 -13.07 -11.75
C LEU A 42 -11.26 -14.61 -11.64
N THR A 43 -10.64 -15.31 -12.59
CA THR A 43 -10.42 -16.76 -12.51
C THR A 43 -9.28 -17.09 -11.53
N PRO A 44 -9.13 -18.35 -11.09
CA PRO A 44 -7.95 -18.77 -10.33
C PRO A 44 -6.63 -18.48 -11.06
N LEU A 45 -6.61 -18.62 -12.40
CA LEU A 45 -5.44 -18.31 -13.21
C LEU A 45 -5.11 -16.81 -13.20
N TYR A 46 -6.14 -15.95 -13.26
CA TYR A 46 -5.99 -14.50 -13.13
C TYR A 46 -5.39 -14.11 -11.78
N LEU A 47 -5.96 -14.66 -10.69
CA LEU A 47 -5.49 -14.38 -9.33
C LEU A 47 -4.05 -14.85 -9.13
N GLY A 48 -3.72 -16.05 -9.58
CA GLY A 48 -2.35 -16.57 -9.53
C GLY A 48 -1.37 -15.74 -10.35
N GLN A 49 -1.74 -15.27 -11.54
CA GLN A 49 -0.89 -14.40 -12.34
C GLN A 49 -0.69 -13.03 -11.71
N ARG A 50 -1.76 -12.43 -11.16
CA ARG A 50 -1.68 -11.17 -10.42
C ARG A 50 -0.77 -11.30 -9.20
N GLU A 51 -0.90 -12.36 -8.42
CA GLU A 51 -0.02 -12.61 -7.26
C GLU A 51 1.45 -12.69 -7.67
N LYS A 52 1.78 -13.38 -8.76
CA LYS A 52 3.15 -13.45 -9.29
C LYS A 52 3.71 -12.07 -9.65
N GLU A 53 2.91 -11.23 -10.30
CA GLU A 53 3.31 -9.91 -10.75
C GLU A 53 3.56 -8.93 -9.60
N ILE A 54 2.71 -8.98 -8.58
CA ILE A 54 2.85 -8.11 -7.41
C ILE A 54 3.87 -8.63 -6.40
N ALA A 55 4.22 -9.92 -6.42
CA ALA A 55 5.09 -10.53 -5.42
C ALA A 55 6.47 -9.85 -5.32
N ARG A 56 7.06 -9.36 -6.41
CA ARG A 56 8.33 -8.60 -6.38
C ARG A 56 8.26 -7.29 -5.60
N PHE A 57 7.05 -6.76 -5.38
CA PHE A 57 6.81 -5.56 -4.58
C PHE A 57 6.53 -5.86 -3.11
N ASN A 58 6.56 -7.15 -2.71
CA ASN A 58 6.59 -7.51 -1.30
C ASN A 58 7.83 -6.91 -0.65
N MET A 59 7.63 -6.26 0.50
CA MET A 59 8.67 -5.51 1.19
C MET A 59 9.96 -6.30 1.41
N SER A 60 9.84 -7.59 1.74
CA SER A 60 11.00 -8.46 1.99
C SER A 60 11.97 -8.59 0.81
N ARG A 61 11.47 -8.35 -0.40
CA ARG A 61 12.21 -8.57 -1.65
C ARG A 61 12.95 -7.33 -2.13
N TRP A 62 12.57 -6.15 -1.66
CA TRP A 62 13.21 -4.89 -2.02
C TRP A 62 13.81 -4.14 -0.84
N LEU A 63 13.48 -4.48 0.41
CA LEU A 63 14.00 -3.76 1.57
C LEU A 63 15.45 -4.15 1.91
N THR A 64 16.40 -3.50 1.24
CA THR A 64 17.84 -3.61 1.54
C THR A 64 18.25 -2.62 2.65
N PRO A 65 19.39 -2.82 3.33
CA PRO A 65 19.94 -1.82 4.26
C PRO A 65 20.13 -0.44 3.61
N HIS A 66 20.57 -0.40 2.36
CA HIS A 66 20.74 0.85 1.62
C HIS A 66 19.39 1.56 1.33
N ILE A 67 18.34 0.80 1.00
CA ILE A 67 16.99 1.37 0.85
C ILE A 67 16.46 1.88 2.19
N GLN A 68 16.75 1.20 3.31
CA GLN A 68 16.35 1.66 4.65
C GLN A 68 16.91 3.05 4.98
N GLU A 69 18.14 3.38 4.56
CA GLU A 69 18.73 4.72 4.72
C GLU A 69 17.97 5.82 3.96
N CYS A 70 17.19 5.43 2.95
CA CYS A 70 16.38 6.33 2.14
C CYS A 70 14.93 6.45 2.65
N MET A 71 14.52 5.61 3.60
CA MET A 71 13.16 5.62 4.13
C MET A 71 12.93 6.77 5.11
N LEU A 72 11.68 7.24 5.19
CA LEU A 72 11.27 8.20 6.22
C LEU A 72 11.45 7.58 7.61
N ASN A 73 10.94 6.35 7.77
CA ASN A 73 11.13 5.53 8.95
C ASN A 73 11.44 4.10 8.49
N PRO A 74 12.67 3.59 8.66
CA PRO A 74 12.96 2.18 8.46
C PRO A 74 12.32 1.32 9.57
N PRO A 75 12.13 0.00 9.36
CA PRO A 75 11.59 -0.85 10.41
C PRO A 75 12.58 -0.98 11.57
N ALA A 76 12.10 -0.76 12.79
CA ALA A 76 12.88 -0.94 14.02
C ALA A 76 13.01 -2.42 14.41
N ALA A 77 11.99 -3.22 14.10
CA ALA A 77 11.98 -4.65 14.33
C ALA A 77 11.30 -5.42 13.19
N ILE A 78 11.74 -6.66 12.99
CA ILE A 78 11.19 -7.60 12.01
C ILE A 78 11.00 -8.95 12.68
N HIS A 79 9.77 -9.45 12.70
CA HIS A 79 9.43 -10.81 13.12
C HIS A 79 9.28 -11.70 11.89
N HIS A 80 9.81 -12.92 11.94
CA HIS A 80 9.66 -13.91 10.87
C HIS A 80 8.63 -14.94 11.28
N PHE A 81 7.50 -14.97 10.58
CA PHE A 81 6.46 -15.94 10.81
C PHE A 81 6.94 -17.36 10.53
N THR A 82 6.62 -18.26 11.45
CA THR A 82 6.65 -19.70 11.18
C THR A 82 5.35 -20.17 10.53
N LYS A 83 5.38 -21.32 9.85
CA LYS A 83 4.16 -21.93 9.31
C LYS A 83 3.10 -22.19 10.39
N ALA A 84 3.52 -22.55 11.60
CA ALA A 84 2.63 -22.78 12.74
C ALA A 84 1.97 -21.48 13.22
N GLU A 85 2.72 -20.39 13.30
CA GLU A 85 2.19 -19.07 13.68
C GLU A 85 1.16 -18.57 12.65
N VAL A 86 1.45 -18.70 11.34
CA VAL A 86 0.49 -18.32 10.29
C VAL A 86 -0.77 -19.16 10.38
N ARG A 87 -0.65 -20.48 10.58
CA ARG A 87 -1.82 -21.36 10.78
C ARG A 87 -2.66 -20.91 11.97
N GLY A 88 -2.03 -20.67 13.12
CA GLY A 88 -2.73 -20.22 14.32
C GLY A 88 -3.46 -18.89 14.13
N LEU A 89 -2.84 -17.93 13.44
CA LEU A 89 -3.50 -16.66 13.08
C LEU A 89 -4.72 -16.86 12.18
N LEU A 90 -4.62 -17.75 11.19
CA LEU A 90 -5.73 -18.04 10.27
C LEU A 90 -6.90 -18.74 10.98
N GLU A 91 -6.62 -19.72 11.84
CA GLU A 91 -7.64 -20.40 12.66
C GLU A 91 -8.35 -19.43 13.61
N ILE A 92 -7.61 -18.48 14.18
CA ILE A 92 -8.18 -17.42 15.01
C ILE A 92 -9.02 -16.47 14.16
N ALA A 93 -8.49 -15.97 13.04
CA ALA A 93 -9.20 -15.05 12.16
C ALA A 93 -10.53 -15.64 11.67
N ALA A 94 -10.55 -16.92 11.31
CA ALA A 94 -11.75 -17.64 10.90
C ALA A 94 -12.82 -17.64 12.01
N ARG A 95 -12.46 -17.92 13.27
CA ARG A 95 -13.39 -17.90 14.41
C ARG A 95 -13.90 -16.50 14.75
N LEU A 96 -13.04 -15.49 14.58
CA LEU A 96 -13.38 -14.11 14.92
C LEU A 96 -14.18 -13.41 13.81
N ASN A 97 -14.14 -13.93 12.58
CA ASN A 97 -14.73 -13.32 11.39
C ASN A 97 -14.37 -11.83 11.28
N TYR A 98 -13.08 -11.52 11.42
CA TYR A 98 -12.52 -10.16 11.38
C TYR A 98 -13.04 -9.19 12.45
N ASN A 99 -13.82 -9.65 13.43
CA ASN A 99 -14.43 -8.79 14.43
C ASN A 99 -13.38 -8.28 15.44
N LEU A 100 -13.10 -6.98 15.39
CA LEU A 100 -12.11 -6.32 16.26
C LEU A 100 -12.42 -6.50 17.76
N ALA A 101 -13.66 -6.28 18.18
CA ALA A 101 -14.03 -6.41 19.60
C ALA A 101 -13.90 -7.83 20.13
N LYS A 102 -14.14 -8.85 19.29
CA LYS A 102 -13.86 -10.26 19.62
C LYS A 102 -12.35 -10.53 19.66
N ALA A 103 -11.59 -9.98 18.70
CA ALA A 103 -10.13 -10.12 18.65
C ALA A 103 -9.45 -9.54 19.90
N GLU A 104 -9.86 -8.35 20.34
CA GLU A 104 -9.36 -7.69 21.55
C GLU A 104 -9.58 -8.52 22.82
N LYS A 105 -10.54 -9.44 22.85
CA LYS A 105 -10.84 -10.30 24.00
C LYS A 105 -10.31 -11.73 23.84
N SER A 106 -9.66 -12.05 22.72
CA SER A 106 -9.20 -13.40 22.41
C SER A 106 -8.02 -13.83 23.28
N GLN A 107 -8.23 -14.85 24.13
CA GLN A 107 -7.16 -15.49 24.89
C GLN A 107 -6.18 -16.26 24.00
N SER A 108 -6.67 -16.88 22.91
CA SER A 108 -5.80 -17.57 21.94
C SER A 108 -4.79 -16.62 21.30
N LEU A 109 -5.19 -15.37 20.99
CA LEU A 109 -4.24 -14.37 20.47
C LEU A 109 -3.21 -13.97 21.52
N SER A 110 -3.62 -13.80 22.78
CA SER A 110 -2.69 -13.48 23.86
C SER A 110 -1.63 -14.58 24.04
N GLY A 111 -2.03 -15.85 23.98
CA GLY A 111 -1.11 -16.99 24.04
C GLY A 111 -0.11 -16.98 22.88
N LEU A 112 -0.61 -16.85 21.64
CA LEU A 112 0.25 -16.80 20.45
C LEU A 112 1.20 -15.59 20.46
N ALA A 113 0.73 -14.43 20.91
CA ALA A 113 1.55 -13.23 21.06
C ALA A 113 2.70 -13.45 22.04
N ALA A 114 2.43 -14.05 23.20
CA ALA A 114 3.45 -14.35 24.21
C ALA A 114 4.52 -15.32 23.68
N GLU A 115 4.13 -16.32 22.88
CA GLU A 115 5.08 -17.22 22.21
C GLU A 115 5.94 -16.49 21.16
N MET A 116 5.31 -15.57 20.40
CA MET A 116 6.01 -14.79 19.38
C MET A 116 6.96 -13.76 19.99
N GLU A 117 6.60 -13.10 21.09
CA GLU A 117 7.43 -12.07 21.77
C GLU A 117 8.74 -12.59 22.34
N GLN A 118 8.84 -13.89 22.64
CA GLN A 118 10.08 -14.49 23.13
C GLN A 118 11.22 -14.48 22.08
N LYS A 119 10.89 -14.28 20.79
CA LYS A 119 11.85 -14.37 19.68
C LYS A 119 12.49 -13.02 19.30
N PRO A 120 11.76 -11.90 19.16
CA PRO A 120 12.37 -10.62 18.84
C PRO A 120 12.87 -9.91 20.11
N LYS A 121 14.20 -9.90 20.31
CA LYS A 121 14.85 -9.11 21.40
C LYS A 121 14.60 -7.59 21.32
N ARG A 122 14.02 -7.07 20.24
CA ARG A 122 14.02 -5.63 19.88
C ARG A 122 12.70 -4.87 20.09
N LEU A 123 11.61 -5.52 20.51
CA LEU A 123 10.36 -4.79 20.78
C LEU A 123 10.36 -4.06 22.14
N GLN A 124 11.36 -4.32 22.99
CA GLN A 124 11.44 -3.77 24.36
C GLN A 124 11.76 -2.27 24.37
N ASP A 125 12.45 -1.76 23.35
CA ASP A 125 12.76 -0.33 23.19
C ASP A 125 11.69 0.37 22.33
N ALA A 126 10.42 0.13 22.65
CA ALA A 126 9.31 0.68 21.88
C ALA A 126 9.35 2.22 21.88
N PRO A 127 9.21 2.88 20.71
CA PRO A 127 8.98 4.32 20.67
C PRO A 127 7.76 4.67 21.53
N SER A 128 7.80 5.81 22.22
CA SER A 128 6.66 6.26 23.04
C SER A 128 5.37 6.43 22.24
N ALA A 129 5.48 6.67 20.93
CA ALA A 129 4.36 6.77 20.00
C ALA A 129 3.85 5.41 19.49
N GLY A 130 4.51 4.30 19.83
CA GLY A 130 4.21 2.96 19.36
C GLY A 130 4.73 2.68 17.93
N TYR A 131 4.13 1.68 17.29
CA TYR A 131 4.53 1.18 15.97
C TYR A 131 3.39 1.21 14.95
N PHE A 132 3.73 1.50 13.70
CA PHE A 132 2.96 1.07 12.54
C PHE A 132 3.40 -0.34 12.14
N VAL A 133 2.44 -1.25 11.93
CA VAL A 133 2.73 -2.63 11.54
C VAL A 133 2.24 -2.95 10.13
N ARG A 134 3.00 -3.80 9.44
CA ARG A 134 2.60 -4.40 8.17
C ARG A 134 3.28 -5.74 7.98
N ILE A 135 2.68 -6.58 7.15
CA ILE A 135 3.37 -7.73 6.58
C ILE A 135 3.97 -7.35 5.23
N SER A 136 4.78 -8.24 4.65
CA SER A 136 5.45 -7.98 3.36
C SER A 136 4.50 -7.50 2.26
N HIS A 137 3.30 -8.07 2.22
CA HIS A 137 2.30 -7.81 1.19
C HIS A 137 1.50 -6.51 1.42
N CYS A 138 1.15 -6.22 2.67
CA CYS A 138 0.24 -5.11 2.98
C CYS A 138 0.25 -4.69 4.45
N SER A 139 -0.21 -3.47 4.68
CA SER A 139 -0.61 -2.96 5.99
C SER A 139 -2.10 -3.21 6.27
N PRO A 140 -2.53 -3.38 7.53
CA PRO A 140 -3.92 -3.60 7.93
C PRO A 140 -4.78 -2.31 7.89
N LYS A 141 -4.79 -1.62 6.74
CA LYS A 141 -5.48 -0.33 6.49
C LYS A 141 -7.01 -0.42 6.55
N ASP A 142 -7.56 -1.62 6.63
CA ASP A 142 -8.99 -1.91 6.75
C ASP A 142 -9.37 -2.36 8.17
N ALA A 143 -8.40 -2.52 9.07
CA ALA A 143 -8.66 -2.62 10.50
C ALA A 143 -8.99 -1.24 11.10
N ASP A 144 -9.66 -1.22 12.25
CA ASP A 144 -9.95 -0.03 13.08
C ASP A 144 -10.60 1.14 12.33
N GLY A 145 -11.46 0.83 11.35
CA GLY A 145 -12.10 1.86 10.51
C GLY A 145 -11.13 2.66 9.63
N GLY A 146 -9.92 2.14 9.39
CA GLY A 146 -8.90 2.78 8.57
C GLY A 146 -8.05 3.85 9.27
N ASN A 147 -8.21 4.01 10.59
CA ASN A 147 -7.51 5.05 11.35
C ASN A 147 -6.01 4.77 11.57
N LEU A 148 -5.54 3.54 11.30
CA LEU A 148 -4.12 3.16 11.43
C LEU A 148 -3.52 3.54 12.78
N GLN A 149 -4.23 3.26 13.88
CA GLN A 149 -3.71 3.52 15.22
C GLN A 149 -2.37 2.79 15.44
N PRO A 150 -1.45 3.34 16.23
CA PRO A 150 -0.22 2.64 16.58
C PRO A 150 -0.52 1.36 17.39
N VAL A 151 0.44 0.43 17.40
CA VAL A 151 0.48 -0.72 18.30
C VAL A 151 1.71 -0.66 19.20
N ASN A 152 1.60 -1.16 20.41
CA ASN A 152 2.67 -1.07 21.41
C ASN A 152 3.34 -2.40 21.71
N ASN A 153 2.74 -3.51 21.28
CA ASN A 153 3.21 -4.86 21.56
C ASN A 153 2.78 -5.83 20.44
N MET A 154 3.27 -7.07 20.50
CA MET A 154 2.94 -8.09 19.49
C MET A 154 1.44 -8.38 19.51
N ARG A 155 0.82 -8.42 20.68
CA ARG A 155 -0.59 -8.75 20.82
C ARG A 155 -1.48 -7.77 20.04
N GLU A 156 -1.28 -6.47 20.22
CA GLU A 156 -1.98 -5.42 19.48
C GLU A 156 -1.72 -5.52 17.97
N ALA A 157 -0.48 -5.85 17.57
CA ALA A 157 -0.17 -6.13 16.17
C ALA A 157 -1.03 -7.29 15.65
N LEU A 158 -1.05 -8.44 16.32
CA LEU A 158 -1.80 -9.62 15.91
C LEU A 158 -3.31 -9.35 15.84
N VAL A 159 -3.87 -8.59 16.78
CA VAL A 159 -5.28 -8.15 16.75
C VAL A 159 -5.57 -7.41 15.43
N LYS A 160 -4.73 -6.43 15.06
CA LYS A 160 -4.91 -5.70 13.78
C LYS A 160 -4.78 -6.60 12.57
N LEU A 161 -3.84 -7.55 12.60
CA LEU A 161 -3.63 -8.47 11.47
C LEU A 161 -4.86 -9.37 11.24
N VAL A 162 -5.43 -9.97 12.30
CA VAL A 162 -6.58 -10.88 12.15
C VAL A 162 -7.91 -10.15 11.92
N SER A 163 -7.99 -8.87 12.28
CA SER A 163 -9.15 -8.01 12.00
C SER A 163 -9.10 -7.35 10.62
N SER A 164 -8.01 -7.49 9.88
CA SER A 164 -7.85 -6.97 8.52
C SER A 164 -8.06 -8.07 7.49
N LYS A 165 -9.07 -7.91 6.61
CA LYS A 165 -9.34 -8.86 5.52
C LYS A 165 -8.14 -8.96 4.58
N ARG A 166 -7.53 -7.81 4.25
CA ARG A 166 -6.33 -7.74 3.40
C ARG A 166 -5.17 -8.53 3.97
N THR A 167 -4.96 -8.41 5.28
CA THR A 167 -3.86 -9.11 5.94
C THR A 167 -4.14 -10.60 6.03
N VAL A 168 -5.36 -11.02 6.35
CA VAL A 168 -5.73 -12.45 6.37
C VAL A 168 -5.60 -13.09 4.99
N GLN A 169 -5.98 -12.39 3.92
CA GLN A 169 -5.74 -12.85 2.55
C GLN A 169 -4.25 -13.07 2.27
N ALA A 170 -3.40 -12.11 2.67
CA ALA A 170 -1.96 -12.26 2.51
C ALA A 170 -1.34 -13.34 3.42
N LEU A 171 -1.91 -13.60 4.60
CA LEU A 171 -1.53 -14.74 5.45
C LEU A 171 -1.92 -16.07 4.81
N LEU A 172 -3.08 -16.16 4.14
CA LEU A 172 -3.49 -17.33 3.36
C LEU A 172 -2.50 -17.59 2.22
N SER A 173 -2.19 -16.57 1.41
CA SER A 173 -1.19 -16.69 0.32
C SER A 173 0.17 -17.15 0.86
N LEU A 174 0.62 -16.59 1.99
CA LEU A 174 1.84 -17.01 2.67
C LEU A 174 1.77 -18.47 3.16
N PHE A 175 0.64 -18.91 3.72
CA PHE A 175 0.46 -20.28 4.19
C PHE A 175 0.58 -21.31 3.07
N TYR A 176 0.02 -21.02 1.89
CA TYR A 176 0.17 -21.88 0.71
C TYR A 176 1.61 -21.95 0.22
N GLN A 177 2.33 -20.82 0.25
CA GLN A 177 3.74 -20.78 -0.16
C GLN A 177 4.60 -21.68 0.72
N PHE A 178 4.35 -21.78 2.03
CA PHE A 178 5.06 -22.74 2.90
C PHE A 178 4.92 -24.21 2.47
N GLY A 179 3.95 -24.58 1.61
CA GLY A 179 3.82 -25.92 1.06
C GLY A 179 4.75 -26.23 -0.12
N GLN A 180 5.37 -25.20 -0.73
CA GLN A 180 6.05 -25.31 -2.02
C GLN A 180 7.57 -25.50 -1.93
N ASN A 181 8.11 -25.95 -0.78
CA ASN A 181 9.54 -26.24 -0.53
C ASN A 181 10.56 -25.14 -0.87
N GLY A 182 10.13 -23.91 -1.15
CA GLY A 182 10.99 -22.77 -1.45
C GLY A 182 11.50 -22.04 -0.19
N LYS A 183 12.67 -21.39 -0.30
CA LYS A 183 13.06 -20.31 0.62
C LYS A 183 12.19 -19.10 0.30
N PHE A 184 11.24 -18.76 1.18
CA PHE A 184 10.40 -17.58 1.03
C PHE A 184 10.85 -16.50 2.03
N SER A 185 11.23 -15.33 1.52
CA SER A 185 11.56 -14.16 2.35
C SER A 185 10.32 -13.39 2.81
N ASP A 186 9.14 -13.67 2.22
CA ASP A 186 7.93 -12.87 2.40
C ASP A 186 7.22 -13.08 3.74
N ASN A 187 7.72 -13.98 4.59
CA ASN A 187 7.14 -14.33 5.89
C ASN A 187 7.46 -13.31 7.00
N GLN A 188 7.57 -12.02 6.68
CA GLN A 188 8.00 -10.98 7.61
C GLN A 188 6.83 -10.10 8.08
N LEU A 189 6.82 -9.79 9.38
CA LEU A 189 6.04 -8.75 10.04
C LEU A 189 6.99 -7.63 10.46
N TYR A 190 6.75 -6.43 9.96
CA TYR A 190 7.58 -5.26 10.19
C TYR A 190 6.93 -4.34 11.21
N PHE A 191 7.76 -3.80 12.10
CA PHE A 191 7.40 -2.79 13.08
C PHE A 191 8.15 -1.50 12.76
N PHE A 192 7.43 -0.53 12.22
CA PHE A 192 7.92 0.80 11.91
C PHE A 192 7.63 1.74 13.07
N PRO A 193 8.58 2.57 13.53
CA PRO A 193 8.26 3.62 14.49
C PRO A 193 7.07 4.45 14.01
N TYR A 194 6.06 4.62 14.86
CA TYR A 194 4.90 5.42 14.52
C TYR A 194 5.26 6.91 14.55
N TYR A 195 4.91 7.63 13.49
CA TYR A 195 5.17 9.05 13.39
C TYR A 195 3.86 9.82 13.53
N ALA A 196 3.56 10.23 14.76
CA ALA A 196 2.31 10.91 15.11
C ALA A 196 2.19 12.29 14.44
N ASP A 197 3.33 12.96 14.27
CA ASP A 197 3.41 14.31 13.69
C ASP A 197 3.55 14.29 12.15
N LEU A 198 3.37 13.12 11.51
CA LEU A 198 3.43 13.01 10.05
C LEU A 198 2.38 13.93 9.42
N ASP A 199 2.85 15.04 8.83
CA ASP A 199 2.00 15.86 8.00
C ASP A 199 1.63 15.07 6.73
N ARG A 200 0.42 14.52 6.73
CA ARG A 200 -0.05 13.72 5.60
C ARG A 200 -0.29 14.57 4.33
N LEU A 201 -0.23 15.90 4.41
CA LEU A 201 -0.20 16.77 3.22
C LEU A 201 1.16 16.76 2.52
N SER A 202 2.21 16.35 3.23
CA SER A 202 3.57 16.19 2.71
C SER A 202 3.81 14.81 2.09
N GLU A 203 2.81 13.92 2.11
CA GLU A 203 2.82 12.66 1.36
C GLU A 203 2.51 12.90 -0.14
N ARG A 204 3.37 12.35 -0.99
CA ARG A 204 3.29 12.42 -2.45
C ARG A 204 3.37 11.01 -3.04
N ARG A 205 2.76 10.82 -4.19
CA ARG A 205 2.88 9.60 -4.98
C ARG A 205 3.66 9.87 -6.25
N CYS A 206 4.76 9.16 -6.46
CA CYS A 206 5.58 9.25 -7.66
C CYS A 206 5.33 8.03 -8.56
N TYR A 207 5.12 8.26 -9.85
CA TYR A 207 4.88 7.23 -10.85
C TYR A 207 6.16 7.03 -11.64
N ILE A 208 6.73 5.83 -11.57
CA ILE A 208 7.98 5.47 -12.23
C ILE A 208 7.63 4.53 -13.38
N LYS A 209 7.98 4.91 -14.61
CA LYS A 209 7.86 4.06 -15.78
C LYS A 209 9.23 3.90 -16.43
N LYS A 210 9.67 2.66 -16.64
CA LYS A 210 10.94 2.31 -17.29
C LYS A 210 12.15 3.11 -16.74
N SER A 211 12.22 3.26 -15.42
CA SER A 211 13.23 3.98 -14.65
C SER A 211 13.16 5.52 -14.72
N HIS A 212 12.07 6.08 -15.23
CA HIS A 212 11.81 7.53 -15.26
C HIS A 212 10.64 7.91 -14.37
N ILE A 213 10.78 8.99 -13.59
CA ILE A 213 9.64 9.59 -12.87
C ILE A 213 8.80 10.38 -13.88
N VAL A 214 7.69 9.81 -14.30
CA VAL A 214 6.79 10.41 -15.29
C VAL A 214 5.75 11.33 -14.67
N ALA A 215 5.36 11.06 -13.42
CA ALA A 215 4.37 11.86 -12.73
C ALA A 215 4.57 11.91 -11.21
N ILE A 216 4.04 12.94 -10.58
CA ILE A 216 3.93 13.10 -9.12
C ILE A 216 2.54 13.65 -8.78
N SER A 217 1.88 13.08 -7.76
CA SER A 217 0.61 13.60 -7.25
C SER A 217 0.62 13.78 -5.74
N GLN A 218 -0.33 14.57 -5.22
CA GLN A 218 -0.62 14.59 -3.79
C GLN A 218 -1.38 13.31 -3.36
N SER A 219 -1.00 12.73 -2.22
CA SER A 219 -1.70 11.56 -1.66
C SER A 219 -3.10 11.92 -1.14
N ARG A 220 -3.21 13.02 -0.40
CA ARG A 220 -4.49 13.51 0.15
C ARG A 220 -5.20 14.45 -0.82
N PHE A 221 -5.78 13.87 -1.87
CA PHE A 221 -6.48 14.61 -2.93
C PHE A 221 -7.81 15.27 -2.49
N TYR A 222 -8.32 14.96 -1.30
CA TYR A 222 -9.52 15.57 -0.73
C TYR A 222 -9.23 16.84 0.10
N GLN A 223 -7.96 17.18 0.33
CA GLN A 223 -7.56 18.42 1.00
C GLN A 223 -7.05 19.42 -0.04
N LEU A 224 -7.77 20.54 -0.17
CA LEU A 224 -7.54 21.57 -1.20
C LEU A 224 -6.53 22.66 -0.78
N LYS A 225 -6.01 22.59 0.45
CA LYS A 225 -5.14 23.62 1.02
C LYS A 225 -3.69 23.36 0.63
N HIS A 226 -3.21 24.12 -0.35
CA HIS A 226 -1.81 24.16 -0.78
C HIS A 226 -1.19 25.55 -0.58
N ALA A 227 -1.69 26.32 0.39
CA ALA A 227 -1.23 27.69 0.65
C ALA A 227 0.29 27.71 0.83
N GLY A 228 0.97 28.57 0.07
CA GLY A 228 2.42 28.73 0.11
C GLY A 228 3.23 27.81 -0.80
N ILE A 229 2.63 26.79 -1.43
CA ILE A 229 3.37 25.88 -2.34
C ILE A 229 3.52 26.52 -3.72
N THR A 230 4.74 26.93 -4.06
CA THR A 230 5.08 27.55 -5.36
C THR A 230 5.48 26.52 -6.41
N ASP A 231 5.52 26.93 -7.68
CA ASP A 231 5.97 26.07 -8.78
C ASP A 231 7.45 25.68 -8.65
N GLU A 232 8.26 26.58 -8.13
CA GLU A 232 9.67 26.32 -7.85
C GLU A 232 9.85 25.20 -6.82
N MET A 233 9.07 25.23 -5.73
CA MET A 233 9.06 24.17 -4.71
C MET A 233 8.65 22.82 -5.31
N LEU A 234 7.71 22.80 -6.25
CA LEU A 234 7.29 21.59 -6.95
C LEU A 234 8.36 21.09 -7.94
N GLY A 235 9.05 21.99 -8.64
CA GLY A 235 10.22 21.64 -9.47
C GLY A 235 11.33 21.00 -8.63
N ARG A 236 11.56 21.52 -7.42
CA ARG A 236 12.47 20.92 -6.44
C ARG A 236 11.99 19.55 -5.96
N LEU A 237 10.69 19.36 -5.72
CA LEU A 237 10.11 18.05 -5.39
C LEU A 237 10.40 17.01 -6.46
N ALA A 238 10.22 17.35 -7.75
CA ALA A 238 10.58 16.43 -8.84
C ALA A 238 12.07 16.08 -8.83
N SER A 239 12.94 17.06 -8.59
CA SER A 239 14.39 16.84 -8.49
C SER A 239 14.76 15.91 -7.33
N GLN A 240 14.20 16.17 -6.14
CA GLN A 240 14.41 15.34 -4.95
C GLN A 240 13.86 13.91 -5.13
N ALA A 241 12.69 13.75 -5.74
CA ALA A 241 12.14 12.44 -6.04
C ALA A 241 13.04 11.66 -7.04
N ARG A 242 13.59 12.31 -8.06
CA ARG A 242 14.54 11.69 -9.01
C ARG A 242 15.84 11.29 -8.32
N HIS A 243 16.34 12.12 -7.42
CA HIS A 243 17.52 11.80 -6.61
C HIS A 243 17.26 10.59 -5.70
N LEU A 244 16.11 10.55 -5.01
CA LEU A 244 15.69 9.39 -4.24
C LEU A 244 15.63 8.13 -5.12
N TRP A 245 15.00 8.22 -6.29
CA TRP A 245 14.91 7.09 -7.23
C TRP A 245 16.29 6.62 -7.71
N SER A 246 17.20 7.53 -8.06
CA SER A 246 18.54 7.15 -8.54
C SER A 246 19.38 6.44 -7.48
N ARG A 247 19.12 6.73 -6.19
CA ARG A 247 19.72 6.01 -5.06
C ARG A 247 19.16 4.60 -4.89
N ILE A 248 17.84 4.43 -4.94
CA ILE A 248 17.22 3.12 -4.64
C ILE A 248 17.11 2.18 -5.86
N ALA A 249 17.00 2.71 -7.08
CA ALA A 249 16.78 1.92 -8.29
C ALA A 249 17.83 0.82 -8.56
N PRO A 250 19.15 1.03 -8.29
CA PRO A 250 20.16 -0.03 -8.48
C PRO A 250 19.90 -1.31 -7.67
N ASP A 251 19.18 -1.21 -6.54
CA ASP A 251 18.86 -2.33 -5.67
C ASP A 251 17.56 -3.06 -6.07
N LEU A 252 16.83 -2.55 -7.07
CA LEU A 252 15.52 -3.04 -7.46
C LEU A 252 15.59 -3.87 -8.74
N ASN A 253 14.86 -4.99 -8.78
CA ASN A 253 14.75 -5.85 -9.97
C ASN A 253 13.59 -5.44 -10.91
N PHE A 254 13.03 -4.26 -10.72
CA PHE A 254 11.95 -3.71 -11.54
C PHE A 254 12.24 -2.25 -11.89
N LYS A 255 11.72 -1.84 -13.05
CA LYS A 255 11.92 -0.48 -13.58
C LYS A 255 10.65 0.36 -13.58
N SER A 256 9.49 -0.24 -13.31
CA SER A 256 8.22 0.49 -13.24
C SER A 256 7.53 0.18 -11.93
N CYS A 257 7.15 1.22 -11.20
CA CYS A 257 6.56 1.13 -9.87
C CYS A 257 5.87 2.44 -9.49
N VAL A 258 5.22 2.45 -8.35
CA VAL A 258 4.63 3.64 -7.74
C VAL A 258 5.27 3.82 -6.37
N LEU A 259 5.95 4.94 -6.13
CA LEU A 259 6.50 5.25 -4.81
C LEU A 259 5.52 6.13 -4.04
N ASP A 260 5.28 5.81 -2.78
CA ASP A 260 4.77 6.78 -1.81
C ASP A 260 5.99 7.40 -1.11
N VAL A 261 6.06 8.73 -1.12
CA VAL A 261 7.20 9.51 -0.62
C VAL A 261 6.72 10.60 0.32
N TYR A 262 7.52 10.92 1.32
CA TYR A 262 7.35 12.08 2.19
C TYR A 262 8.27 13.21 1.72
N ALA A 263 7.73 14.42 1.58
CA ALA A 263 8.49 15.61 1.25
C ALA A 263 7.80 16.86 1.81
N GLU A 264 8.43 17.49 2.80
CA GLU A 264 7.95 18.73 3.42
C GLU A 264 8.30 19.93 2.52
N VAL A 265 7.56 20.09 1.43
CA VAL A 265 7.91 21.04 0.34
C VAL A 265 7.99 22.52 0.75
N LEU A 266 7.51 22.88 1.94
CA LEU A 266 7.62 24.23 2.49
C LEU A 266 8.98 24.49 3.16
N ASP A 267 9.69 23.44 3.59
CA ASP A 267 11.04 23.54 4.12
C ASP A 267 12.02 23.70 2.95
N PRO A 268 12.75 24.83 2.82
CA PRO A 268 13.69 25.02 1.73
C PRO A 268 14.89 24.06 1.75
N GLU A 269 15.07 23.20 2.75
CA GLU A 269 16.12 22.18 2.79
C GLU A 269 15.57 20.75 2.79
N PHE A 270 14.28 20.56 2.43
CA PHE A 270 13.66 19.25 2.47
C PHE A 270 14.36 18.21 1.58
N GLU A 271 14.34 16.96 2.04
CA GLU A 271 14.70 15.78 1.26
C GLU A 271 13.46 14.89 1.04
N ALA A 272 13.35 14.28 -0.15
CA ALA A 272 12.33 13.26 -0.37
C ALA A 272 12.73 11.95 0.31
N LYS A 273 11.84 11.39 1.13
CA LYS A 273 12.05 10.13 1.84
C LYS A 273 11.06 9.07 1.39
N LEU A 274 11.51 7.82 1.25
CA LEU A 274 10.67 6.70 0.83
C LEU A 274 9.71 6.26 1.97
N ILE A 275 8.44 6.03 1.64
CA ILE A 275 7.46 5.42 2.56
C ILE A 275 7.16 3.99 2.11
N GLU A 276 6.77 3.81 0.85
CA GLU A 276 6.31 2.53 0.31
C GLU A 276 6.61 2.42 -1.19
N ILE A 277 6.91 1.21 -1.66
CA ILE A 277 6.97 0.89 -3.09
C ILE A 277 5.78 0.00 -3.43
N ASN A 278 4.95 0.47 -4.36
CA ASN A 278 3.76 -0.23 -4.84
C ASN A 278 3.97 -0.70 -6.30
N PRO A 279 3.24 -1.74 -6.73
CA PRO A 279 3.24 -2.19 -8.12
C PRO A 279 2.83 -1.12 -9.14
N TRP A 280 3.24 -1.28 -10.39
CA TRP A 280 2.76 -0.45 -11.49
C TRP A 280 1.38 -0.90 -11.99
N GLY A 281 0.51 0.07 -12.31
CA GLY A 281 -0.73 -0.15 -13.04
C GLY A 281 -1.96 -0.48 -12.19
N ALA A 282 -3.12 -0.21 -12.78
CA ALA A 282 -4.42 -0.34 -12.14
C ALA A 282 -4.78 -1.79 -11.76
N HIS A 283 -4.39 -2.76 -12.60
CA HIS A 283 -4.63 -4.19 -12.38
C HIS A 283 -3.89 -4.73 -11.14
N SER A 284 -2.80 -4.06 -10.75
CA SER A 284 -1.93 -4.45 -9.64
C SER A 284 -2.34 -3.83 -8.29
N GLY A 285 -3.44 -3.08 -8.23
CA GLY A 285 -4.02 -2.55 -6.99
C GLY A 285 -3.43 -1.22 -6.51
N SER A 286 -2.64 -0.54 -7.35
CA SER A 286 -2.11 0.79 -7.04
C SER A 286 -3.09 1.88 -7.45
N GLY A 287 -3.56 2.66 -6.48
CA GLY A 287 -4.47 3.77 -6.75
C GLY A 287 -3.82 4.90 -7.57
N SER A 288 -4.56 5.49 -8.50
CA SER A 288 -4.08 6.55 -9.38
C SER A 288 -4.19 7.97 -8.80
N LEU A 289 -4.90 8.16 -7.67
CA LEU A 289 -5.06 9.46 -6.99
C LEU A 289 -5.54 10.57 -7.98
N PRO A 290 -4.99 11.81 -8.05
CA PRO A 290 -5.36 12.79 -9.08
C PRO A 290 -5.16 12.39 -10.56
N PHE A 291 -4.49 11.27 -10.85
CA PHE A 291 -4.33 10.75 -12.22
C PHE A 291 -5.39 9.70 -12.56
N HIS A 292 -5.56 9.43 -13.85
CA HIS A 292 -6.36 8.34 -14.39
C HIS A 292 -5.51 7.33 -15.14
N TRP A 293 -5.58 6.05 -14.79
CA TRP A 293 -4.76 5.02 -15.47
C TRP A 293 -5.07 4.91 -16.97
N LEU A 294 -6.33 5.10 -17.35
CA LEU A 294 -6.79 5.21 -18.74
C LEU A 294 -6.66 6.63 -19.31
N ASP A 295 -7.35 7.63 -18.75
CA ASP A 295 -7.40 8.96 -19.38
C ASP A 295 -6.06 9.71 -19.37
N ASP A 296 -5.16 9.41 -18.42
CA ASP A 296 -3.81 9.96 -18.37
C ASP A 296 -2.76 8.91 -18.81
N ALA A 297 -3.15 7.88 -19.57
CA ALA A 297 -2.23 6.82 -20.02
C ALA A 297 -1.03 7.38 -20.82
N GLU A 298 -1.22 8.41 -21.64
CA GLU A 298 -0.14 9.05 -22.39
C GLU A 298 0.88 9.76 -21.48
N ILE A 299 0.45 10.20 -20.29
CA ILE A 299 1.31 10.81 -19.27
C ILE A 299 2.02 9.72 -18.46
N LEU A 300 1.29 8.68 -18.05
CA LEU A 300 1.80 7.63 -17.17
C LEU A 300 2.63 6.58 -17.91
N ASP A 301 2.34 6.32 -19.19
CA ASP A 301 3.05 5.36 -20.04
C ASP A 301 3.42 6.00 -21.38
N PRO A 302 4.28 7.05 -21.38
CA PRO A 302 4.64 7.75 -22.59
C PRO A 302 5.45 6.84 -23.51
N GLN A 303 5.19 6.91 -24.82
CA GLN A 303 5.94 6.15 -25.82
C GLN A 303 7.41 6.60 -25.90
N GLN A 304 7.67 7.89 -25.69
CA GLN A 304 9.00 8.50 -25.63
C GLN A 304 9.18 9.24 -24.31
N HIS A 305 10.29 9.00 -23.62
CA HIS A 305 10.62 9.69 -22.39
C HIS A 305 11.45 10.95 -22.71
N ASP A 306 10.82 12.12 -22.64
CA ASP A 306 11.48 13.43 -22.75
C ASP A 306 12.05 13.92 -21.40
N SER A 307 11.97 13.07 -20.37
CA SER A 307 12.31 13.35 -18.96
C SER A 307 11.41 14.38 -18.25
N THR A 308 10.34 14.86 -18.90
CA THR A 308 9.35 15.72 -18.27
C THR A 308 8.60 14.96 -17.18
N THR A 309 8.47 15.58 -16.01
CA THR A 309 7.64 15.04 -14.91
C THR A 309 6.36 15.86 -14.78
N MET A 310 5.21 15.21 -14.89
CA MET A 310 3.90 15.84 -14.67
C MET A 310 3.59 15.88 -13.17
N ILE A 311 3.41 17.06 -12.59
CA ILE A 311 3.02 17.22 -11.19
C ILE A 311 1.56 17.66 -11.13
N ARG A 312 0.73 16.94 -10.38
CA ARG A 312 -0.68 17.27 -10.24
C ARG A 312 -1.10 17.50 -8.79
N LEU A 313 -1.66 18.69 -8.56
CA LEU A 313 -2.30 19.09 -7.32
C LEU A 313 -3.81 19.27 -7.53
N VAL A 314 -4.58 19.07 -6.47
CA VAL A 314 -6.02 19.33 -6.49
C VAL A 314 -6.29 20.75 -6.06
N GLU A 315 -7.02 21.49 -6.87
CA GLU A 315 -7.51 22.82 -6.53
C GLU A 315 -9.00 22.83 -6.24
N ALA A 316 -9.45 23.88 -5.54
CA ALA A 316 -10.87 24.12 -5.37
C ALA A 316 -11.51 24.32 -6.75
N GLY A 317 -12.57 23.56 -7.03
CA GLY A 317 -13.47 23.80 -8.15
C GLY A 317 -14.91 23.97 -7.65
N GLU A 318 -15.85 24.07 -8.59
CA GLU A 318 -17.28 24.15 -8.27
C GLU A 318 -17.83 22.85 -7.64
N ALA A 319 -17.15 21.73 -7.89
CA ALA A 319 -17.52 20.45 -7.31
C ALA A 319 -17.20 20.42 -5.80
N LYS A 320 -18.21 20.04 -4.99
CA LYS A 320 -18.07 19.85 -3.54
C LYS A 320 -16.94 18.85 -3.25
N ALA A 321 -16.03 19.22 -2.36
CA ALA A 321 -15.01 18.30 -1.85
C ALA A 321 -15.68 17.11 -1.15
N LEU A 322 -15.17 15.90 -1.39
CA LEU A 322 -15.67 14.69 -0.76
C LEU A 322 -15.33 14.68 0.73
N THR A 323 -16.26 14.18 1.54
CA THR A 323 -15.92 13.76 2.90
C THR A 323 -15.00 12.54 2.85
N HIS A 324 -14.30 12.29 3.95
CA HIS A 324 -13.49 11.09 4.11
C HIS A 324 -14.31 9.81 3.85
N ASP A 325 -15.54 9.75 4.36
CA ASP A 325 -16.39 8.56 4.27
C ASP A 325 -16.91 8.35 2.86
N GLU A 326 -17.24 9.42 2.13
CA GLU A 326 -17.59 9.34 0.70
C GLU A 326 -16.42 8.79 -0.13
N ALA A 327 -15.20 9.26 0.14
CA ALA A 327 -14.00 8.76 -0.53
C ALA A 327 -13.74 7.27 -0.19
N PHE A 328 -13.98 6.87 1.06
CA PHE A 328 -13.80 5.50 1.52
C PHE A 328 -14.80 4.52 0.87
N GLN A 329 -16.10 4.87 0.86
CA GLN A 329 -17.15 4.03 0.29
C GLN A 329 -16.92 3.75 -1.20
N ILE A 330 -16.55 4.78 -1.96
CA ILE A 330 -16.29 4.67 -3.41
C ILE A 330 -15.07 3.80 -3.70
N GLY A 331 -14.00 3.92 -2.92
CA GLY A 331 -12.73 3.24 -3.21
C GLY A 331 -12.68 1.77 -2.81
N ARG A 332 -13.54 1.30 -1.89
CA ARG A 332 -13.36 -0.03 -1.26
C ARG A 332 -14.60 -0.89 -1.11
N GLY A 333 -15.82 -0.35 -1.14
CA GLY A 333 -17.04 -1.12 -0.86
C GLY A 333 -17.25 -2.31 -1.81
N GLY A 334 -17.28 -2.04 -3.12
CA GLY A 334 -17.62 -3.07 -4.11
C GLY A 334 -16.57 -4.16 -4.34
N ILE A 335 -15.28 -3.89 -4.11
CA ILE A 335 -14.19 -4.81 -4.53
C ILE A 335 -14.07 -6.00 -3.63
N ILE A 336 -14.09 -5.75 -2.32
CA ILE A 336 -14.03 -6.84 -1.36
C ILE A 336 -15.26 -7.72 -1.55
N GLU A 337 -16.42 -7.12 -1.83
CA GLU A 337 -17.66 -7.84 -2.08
C GLU A 337 -17.63 -8.64 -3.39
N ASP A 338 -17.07 -8.09 -4.46
CA ASP A 338 -16.92 -8.73 -5.77
C ASP A 338 -15.86 -9.84 -5.75
N GLU A 339 -14.68 -9.63 -5.14
CA GLU A 339 -13.66 -10.67 -4.97
C GLU A 339 -14.20 -11.81 -4.08
N LEU A 340 -14.88 -11.48 -2.98
CA LEU A 340 -15.55 -12.48 -2.14
C LEU A 340 -16.69 -13.19 -2.88
N ARG A 341 -17.41 -12.52 -3.78
CA ARG A 341 -18.44 -13.14 -4.62
C ARG A 341 -17.80 -14.14 -5.60
N CYS A 342 -16.73 -13.78 -6.30
CA CYS A 342 -16.04 -14.70 -7.21
C CYS A 342 -15.42 -15.90 -6.49
N LEU A 343 -14.87 -15.71 -5.28
CA LEU A 343 -14.40 -16.82 -4.44
C LEU A 343 -15.53 -17.77 -4.03
N ARG A 344 -16.73 -17.24 -3.76
CA ARG A 344 -17.93 -18.05 -3.48
C ARG A 344 -18.40 -18.83 -4.71
N GLU A 345 -18.56 -18.14 -5.84
CA GLU A 345 -18.98 -18.75 -7.10
C GLU A 345 -18.01 -19.85 -7.59
N GLY A 346 -16.72 -19.76 -7.23
CA GLY A 346 -15.70 -20.76 -7.56
C GLY A 346 -15.60 -21.97 -6.63
N GLY A 347 -16.50 -22.13 -5.64
CA GLY A 347 -16.44 -23.23 -4.67
C GLY A 347 -15.24 -23.16 -3.71
N LEU A 348 -14.56 -22.00 -3.65
CA LEU A 348 -13.51 -21.70 -2.65
C LEU A 348 -14.14 -21.13 -1.37
N GLU A 349 -15.41 -21.45 -1.14
CA GLU A 349 -16.21 -20.95 -0.03
C GLU A 349 -15.53 -21.22 1.31
N TRP A 350 -14.75 -22.29 1.47
CA TRP A 350 -14.05 -22.59 2.72
C TRP A 350 -13.06 -21.49 3.18
N ALA A 351 -12.57 -20.63 2.28
CA ALA A 351 -11.81 -19.42 2.64
C ALA A 351 -12.70 -18.28 3.18
N VAL A 352 -14.02 -18.42 3.01
CA VAL A 352 -15.12 -17.51 3.37
C VAL A 352 -16.02 -18.10 4.47
N TRP A 353 -15.89 -19.39 4.83
CA TRP A 353 -16.72 -20.11 5.84
C TRP A 353 -16.60 -19.59 7.29
N ALA A 354 -15.99 -18.44 7.51
CA ALA A 354 -16.10 -17.68 8.74
C ALA A 354 -17.44 -16.91 8.88
N TYR A 355 -18.32 -16.93 7.86
CA TYR A 355 -19.44 -15.99 7.77
C TYR A 355 -20.85 -16.55 8.06
N ASP A 356 -21.06 -17.85 8.26
CA ASP A 356 -22.43 -18.40 8.20
C ASP A 356 -22.75 -19.52 9.22
N GLU A 357 -22.71 -19.21 10.52
CA GLU A 357 -23.37 -20.04 11.56
C GLU A 357 -24.47 -19.30 12.35
N GLU A 358 -24.80 -18.04 12.05
CA GLU A 358 -25.83 -17.27 12.81
C GLU A 358 -27.12 -16.97 12.02
N ARG A 359 -27.43 -17.70 10.94
CA ARG A 359 -28.70 -17.51 10.20
C ARG A 359 -29.62 -18.71 10.05
N TRP A 360 -29.35 -19.82 10.71
CA TRP A 360 -30.31 -20.93 10.84
C TRP A 360 -30.27 -21.58 12.22
N SER A 361 -30.81 -20.86 13.21
CA SER A 361 -31.44 -21.42 14.42
C SER A 361 -32.49 -20.46 14.96
#